data_AF-A0A7Z9QWD1-F1
#
_entry.id   AF-A0A7Z9QWD1-F1
#
_cell.length_a   1.000
_cell.length_b   1.000
_cell.length_c   1.000
_cell.angle_alpha   90.00
_cell.angle_beta   90.00
_cell.angle_gamma   90.00
#
_symmetry.space_group_name_H-M   'P 1'
#
loop_
_entity.id
_entity.type
_entity.pdbx_description
1 polymer ?
#
loop_
_entity_poly.entity_id
_entity_poly.type
_entity_poly.pdbx_seq_one_letter_code
_entity_poly.pdbx_strand_id
1 'polypeptide(L)'
;MSLRQIVTDYDGRSGVPESTFCQDYQGLCMRKQKKKRFVGQQILMLLSQLAHNLCVWTKSWLIDALQNSLLSGEQAPKHQEARQIAAVIATIESRGIKRFLRQVLHLSGKVVFFDKKVVAIVLNPLYPLIDRIKKAFEIFLAPYEITVSLAKT
;
A
#
# COMPACT_ATOMS: atom_id res chain seq x y z
N MET A 1 -18.36 17.25 -22.00
CA MET A 1 -17.03 17.38 -21.38
C MET A 1 -16.78 18.86 -21.15
N SER A 2 -16.70 19.30 -19.89
CA SER A 2 -16.53 20.71 -19.51
C SER A 2 -15.08 21.17 -19.76
N LEU A 3 -14.88 22.45 -20.11
CA LEU A 3 -13.55 23.03 -20.33
C LEU A 3 -12.65 22.90 -19.11
N ARG A 4 -13.24 22.92 -17.90
CA ARG A 4 -12.52 22.66 -16.64
C ARG A 4 -12.02 21.22 -16.54
N GLN A 5 -12.79 20.24 -17.03
CA GLN A 5 -12.37 18.83 -17.03
C GLN A 5 -11.17 18.62 -17.96
N ILE A 6 -11.15 19.28 -19.13
CA ILE A 6 -10.03 19.19 -20.07
C ILE A 6 -8.75 19.77 -19.46
N VAL A 7 -8.85 20.90 -18.77
CA VAL A 7 -7.71 21.52 -18.07
C VAL A 7 -7.22 20.63 -16.93
N THR A 8 -8.12 20.05 -16.12
CA THR A 8 -7.71 19.13 -15.05
C THR A 8 -7.09 17.85 -15.59
N ASP A 9 -7.59 17.31 -16.70
CA ASP A 9 -7.03 16.10 -17.33
C ASP A 9 -5.65 16.39 -17.94
N TYR A 10 -5.45 17.59 -18.49
CA TYR A 10 -4.16 18.04 -19.03
C TYR A 10 -3.12 18.25 -17.92
N ASP A 11 -3.50 18.95 -16.85
CA ASP A 11 -2.64 19.16 -15.67
C ASP A 11 -2.30 17.83 -14.98
N GLY A 12 -3.26 16.91 -14.91
CA GLY A 12 -3.06 15.55 -14.42
C GLY A 12 -2.06 14.74 -15.25
N ARG A 13 -1.90 15.05 -16.55
CA ARG A 13 -1.00 14.32 -17.44
C ARG A 13 0.44 14.83 -17.44
N SER A 14 0.67 16.11 -17.16
CA SER A 14 2.01 16.70 -17.23
C SER A 14 2.91 16.31 -16.04
N GLY A 15 2.39 16.38 -14.81
CA GLY A 15 3.21 16.15 -13.60
C GLY A 15 3.15 14.74 -13.00
N VAL A 16 2.06 13.99 -13.24
CA VAL A 16 1.84 12.67 -12.60
C VAL A 16 2.74 11.58 -13.19
N PRO A 17 2.91 11.45 -14.53
CA PRO A 17 3.78 10.42 -15.08
C PRO A 17 5.23 10.60 -14.66
N GLU A 18 5.77 11.81 -14.73
CA GLU A 18 7.17 12.11 -14.38
C GLU A 18 7.46 11.86 -12.89
N SER A 19 6.54 12.26 -12.01
CA SER A 19 6.66 12.00 -10.57
C SER A 19 6.52 10.52 -10.23
N THR A 20 5.67 9.79 -10.96
CA THR A 20 5.51 8.33 -10.82
C THR A 20 6.78 7.60 -11.25
N PHE A 21 7.31 7.93 -12.44
CA PHE A 21 8.58 7.39 -12.90
C PHE A 21 9.72 7.71 -11.93
N CYS A 22 9.81 8.94 -11.41
CA CYS A 22 10.83 9.30 -10.42
C CYS A 22 10.68 8.50 -9.12
N GLN A 23 9.44 8.24 -8.67
CA GLN A 23 9.18 7.40 -7.51
C GLN A 23 9.58 5.95 -7.75
N ASP A 24 9.37 5.40 -8.94
CA ASP A 24 9.76 4.04 -9.30
C ASP A 24 11.26 3.89 -9.45
N TYR A 25 11.90 4.84 -10.12
CA TYR A 25 13.36 4.91 -10.26
C TYR A 25 14.07 4.91 -8.90
N GLN A 26 13.47 5.54 -7.88
CA GLN A 26 14.02 5.58 -6.53
C GLN A 26 13.51 4.46 -5.61
N GLY A 27 12.27 3.99 -5.79
CA GLY A 27 11.59 3.02 -4.93
C GLY A 27 11.93 1.59 -5.28
N LEU A 28 12.03 1.28 -6.58
CA LEU A 28 12.35 -0.05 -7.10
C LEU A 28 13.85 -0.22 -7.39
N CYS A 29 14.67 0.76 -7.02
CA CYS A 29 16.13 0.76 -7.17
C CYS A 29 16.60 0.44 -8.61
N MET A 30 15.85 0.84 -9.64
CA MET A 30 16.22 0.61 -11.05
C MET A 30 17.63 1.13 -11.40
N ARG A 31 18.10 2.19 -10.73
CA ARG A 31 19.46 2.73 -10.90
C ARG A 31 20.57 1.77 -10.48
N LYS A 32 20.30 0.90 -9.51
CA LYS A 32 21.27 -0.07 -8.96
C LYS A 32 21.27 -1.37 -9.75
N GLN A 33 20.14 -1.72 -10.36
CA GLN A 33 19.98 -2.95 -11.10
C GLN A 33 20.40 -2.77 -12.55
N LYS A 34 21.64 -3.16 -12.87
CA LYS A 34 22.17 -3.12 -14.25
C LYS A 34 22.44 -4.53 -14.74
N LYS A 35 21.78 -4.94 -15.82
CA LYS A 35 22.09 -6.18 -16.53
C LYS A 35 22.94 -5.86 -17.76
N LYS A 36 23.95 -6.68 -18.04
CA LYS A 36 24.90 -6.49 -19.15
C LYS A 36 24.31 -6.82 -20.53
N ARG A 37 23.12 -7.44 -20.58
CA ARG A 37 22.44 -7.84 -21.82
C ARG A 37 21.14 -7.07 -21.98
N PHE A 38 20.82 -6.69 -23.22
CA PHE A 38 19.61 -5.94 -23.58
C PHE A 38 18.32 -6.68 -23.17
N VAL A 39 18.21 -7.97 -23.50
CA VAL A 39 17.05 -8.81 -23.11
C VAL A 39 16.88 -8.85 -21.59
N GLY A 40 17.98 -8.91 -20.84
CA GLY A 40 17.94 -8.87 -19.38
C GLY A 40 17.47 -7.52 -18.82
N GLN A 41 17.74 -6.42 -19.52
CA GLN A 41 17.21 -5.10 -19.17
C GLN A 41 15.72 -4.96 -19.51
N GLN A 42 15.27 -5.53 -20.63
CA GLN A 42 13.85 -5.56 -21.01
C GLN A 42 13.02 -6.32 -19.97
N ILE A 43 13.46 -7.51 -19.56
CA ILE A 43 12.79 -8.29 -18.51
C ILE A 43 12.76 -7.51 -17.18
N LEU A 44 13.86 -6.82 -16.85
CA LEU A 44 13.93 -6.02 -15.62
C LEU A 44 12.96 -4.84 -15.64
N MET A 45 12.79 -4.19 -16.79
CA MET A 45 11.79 -3.14 -16.97
C MET A 45 10.37 -3.68 -16.75
N LEU A 46 10.03 -4.84 -17.35
CA LEU A 46 8.71 -5.46 -17.21
C LEU A 46 8.43 -5.87 -15.75
N LEU A 47 9.42 -6.46 -15.07
CA LEU A 47 9.30 -6.80 -13.65
C LEU A 47 9.14 -5.56 -12.77
N SER A 48 9.82 -4.46 -13.12
CA SER A 48 9.65 -3.19 -12.42
C SER A 48 8.25 -2.62 -12.61
N GLN A 49 7.69 -2.69 -13.81
CA GLN A 49 6.31 -2.27 -14.07
C GLN A 49 5.31 -3.13 -13.29
N LEU A 50 5.52 -4.44 -13.24
CA LEU A 50 4.67 -5.34 -12.46
C LEU A 50 4.75 -5.02 -10.97
N ALA A 51 5.95 -4.77 -10.43
CA ALA A 51 6.13 -4.39 -9.03
C ALA A 51 5.43 -3.07 -8.72
N HIS A 52 5.50 -2.08 -9.61
CA HIS A 52 4.75 -0.83 -9.48
C HIS A 52 3.24 -1.09 -9.40
N ASN A 53 2.69 -1.82 -10.38
CA ASN A 53 1.27 -2.13 -10.45
C ASN A 53 0.80 -2.87 -9.19
N LEU A 54 1.58 -3.84 -8.71
CA LEU A 54 1.28 -4.56 -7.47
C LEU A 54 1.23 -3.62 -6.26
N CYS A 55 2.13 -2.64 -6.17
CA CYS A 55 2.11 -1.65 -5.10
C CYS A 55 0.89 -0.72 -5.18
N VAL A 56 0.50 -0.31 -6.38
CA VAL A 56 -0.73 0.48 -6.57
C VAL A 56 -1.95 -0.34 -6.16
N TRP A 57 -2.03 -1.60 -6.58
CA TRP A 57 -3.15 -2.49 -6.27
C TRP A 57 -3.26 -2.81 -4.78
N THR A 58 -2.15 -3.11 -4.12
CA THR A 58 -2.16 -3.33 -2.66
C THR A 58 -2.65 -2.10 -1.90
N LYS A 59 -2.29 -0.90 -2.35
CA LYS A 59 -2.80 0.36 -1.80
C LYS A 59 -4.30 0.51 -2.03
N SER A 60 -4.80 0.25 -3.25
CA SER A 60 -6.25 0.34 -3.53
C SER A 60 -7.04 -0.70 -2.74
N TRP A 61 -6.58 -1.95 -2.68
CA TRP A 61 -7.23 -3.01 -1.91
C TRP A 61 -7.35 -2.68 -0.42
N LEU A 62 -6.32 -2.05 0.16
CA LEU A 62 -6.38 -1.56 1.55
C LEU A 62 -7.42 -0.45 1.72
N ILE A 63 -7.51 0.49 0.78
CA ILE A 63 -8.50 1.57 0.82
C ILE A 63 -9.91 0.99 0.65
N ASP A 64 -10.11 0.10 -0.31
CA ASP A 64 -11.39 -0.56 -0.58
C ASP A 64 -11.85 -1.37 0.64
N ALA A 65 -10.96 -2.13 1.29
CA ALA A 65 -11.30 -2.86 2.50
C ALA A 65 -11.69 -1.94 3.68
N LEU A 66 -10.99 -0.81 3.84
CA LEU A 66 -11.34 0.21 4.83
C LEU A 66 -12.70 0.85 4.52
N GLN A 67 -12.98 1.17 3.26
CA GLN A 67 -14.26 1.72 2.82
C GLN A 67 -15.40 0.70 3.02
N ASN A 68 -15.18 -0.56 2.65
CA ASN A 68 -16.15 -1.63 2.86
C ASN A 68 -16.46 -1.84 4.35
N SER A 69 -15.45 -1.74 5.22
CA SER A 69 -15.67 -1.82 6.67
C SER A 69 -16.55 -0.70 7.23
N LEU A 70 -16.53 0.48 6.60
CA LEU A 70 -17.43 1.59 6.96
C LEU A 70 -18.87 1.36 6.47
N LEU A 71 -19.04 0.60 5.39
CA LEU A 71 -20.33 0.32 4.76
C LEU A 71 -21.05 -0.91 5.35
N SER A 72 -20.31 -1.90 5.86
CA SER A 72 -20.85 -3.18 6.36
C SER A 72 -21.40 -3.16 7.79
N GLY A 73 -21.41 -2.02 8.49
CA GLY A 73 -21.93 -1.93 9.85
C GLY A 73 -23.45 -1.69 9.91
N GLU A 74 -24.24 -2.68 10.35
CA GLU A 74 -25.67 -2.52 10.70
C GLU A 74 -25.90 -1.54 11.89
N GLN A 75 -24.84 -1.16 12.60
CA GLN A 75 -24.84 -0.11 13.61
C GLN A 75 -23.84 0.97 13.21
N ALA A 76 -24.28 2.24 13.22
CA ALA A 76 -23.45 3.38 12.88
C ALA A 76 -22.13 3.32 13.67
N PRO A 77 -20.96 3.27 13.00
CA PRO A 77 -19.68 3.19 13.68
C PRO A 77 -19.55 4.38 14.63
N LYS A 78 -19.06 4.14 15.85
CA LYS A 78 -18.81 5.22 16.82
C LYS A 78 -18.03 6.31 16.10
N HIS A 79 -18.46 7.58 16.22
CA HIS A 79 -17.89 8.71 15.46
C HIS A 79 -16.34 8.76 15.50
N GLN A 80 -15.74 8.26 16.59
CA GLN A 80 -14.30 8.16 16.77
C GLN A 80 -13.63 7.12 15.85
N GLU A 81 -14.24 5.96 15.61
CA GLU A 81 -13.70 4.90 14.73
C GLU A 81 -13.78 5.31 13.26
N ALA A 82 -14.89 5.92 12.84
CA ALA A 82 -15.03 6.47 11.50
C ALA A 82 -13.99 7.57 11.23
N ARG A 83 -13.73 8.46 12.20
CA ARG A 83 -12.65 9.47 12.10
C ARG A 83 -11.27 8.84 12.00
N GLN A 84 -11.01 7.75 12.74
CA GLN A 84 -9.74 7.04 12.68
C GLN A 84 -9.53 6.35 11.33
N ILE A 85 -10.55 5.68 10.79
CA ILE A 85 -10.49 5.03 9.48
C ILE A 85 -10.28 6.08 8.37
N ALA A 86 -11.03 7.19 8.40
CA ALA A 86 -10.82 8.29 7.45
C ALA A 86 -9.41 8.89 7.55
N ALA A 87 -8.88 9.06 8.75
CA ALA A 87 -7.50 9.51 8.96
C ALA A 87 -6.47 8.50 8.42
N VAL A 88 -6.73 7.20 8.55
CA VAL A 88 -5.89 6.14 7.99
C VAL A 88 -5.90 6.20 6.46
N ILE A 89 -7.08 6.32 5.84
CA ILE A 89 -7.23 6.47 4.38
C ILE A 89 -6.45 7.67 3.87
N ALA A 90 -6.65 8.86 4.46
CA ALA A 90 -5.92 10.07 4.07
C ALA A 90 -4.39 9.94 4.24
N THR A 91 -3.97 9.18 5.26
CA THR A 91 -2.54 8.90 5.49
C THR A 91 -1.98 7.97 4.42
N ILE A 92 -2.73 6.96 3.99
CA ILE A 92 -2.34 6.03 2.94
C ILE A 92 -2.30 6.77 1.60
N GLU A 93 -3.32 7.55 1.27
CA GLU A 93 -3.44 8.31 0.03
C GLU A 93 -2.29 9.30 -0.16
N SER A 94 -1.99 10.11 0.87
CA SER A 94 -0.91 11.11 0.83
C SER A 94 0.51 10.52 0.71
N ARG A 95 0.69 9.21 0.90
CA ARG A 95 1.99 8.54 0.76
C ARG A 95 2.22 8.11 -0.68
N GLY A 96 3.30 8.62 -1.29
CA GLY A 96 3.84 8.09 -2.55
C GLY A 96 4.37 6.66 -2.41
N ILE A 97 4.54 5.97 -3.53
CA ILE A 97 4.74 4.51 -3.58
C ILE A 97 6.01 4.07 -2.85
N LYS A 98 7.09 4.85 -2.96
CA LYS A 98 8.35 4.60 -2.26
C LYS A 98 8.20 4.65 -0.75
N ARG A 99 7.40 5.58 -0.22
CA ARG A 99 7.13 5.66 1.21
C ARG A 99 6.22 4.51 1.62
N PHE A 100 5.16 4.21 0.87
CA PHE A 100 4.29 3.07 1.14
C PHE A 100 5.09 1.74 1.22
N LEU A 101 5.91 1.44 0.21
CA LEU A 101 6.79 0.27 0.18
C LEU A 101 7.73 0.15 1.37
N ARG A 102 8.39 1.25 1.75
CA ARG A 102 9.29 1.27 2.92
C ARG A 102 8.53 1.10 4.22
N GLN A 103 7.31 1.63 4.30
CA GLN A 103 6.54 1.66 5.53
C GLN A 103 5.66 0.42 5.74
N VAL A 104 5.36 -0.31 4.67
CA VAL A 104 4.47 -1.48 4.71
C VAL A 104 5.24 -2.76 4.42
N LEU A 105 6.02 -2.83 3.33
CA LEU A 105 6.72 -4.05 2.93
C LEU A 105 8.11 -4.23 3.54
N HIS A 106 8.71 -3.16 4.09
CA HIS A 106 9.98 -3.26 4.84
C HIS A 106 9.79 -3.26 6.36
N LEU A 107 8.54 -3.40 6.84
CA LEU A 107 8.30 -3.60 8.27
C LEU A 107 8.92 -4.94 8.68
N SER A 108 9.84 -4.88 9.64
CA SER A 108 10.35 -6.08 10.27
C SER A 108 9.21 -6.74 11.04
N GLY A 109 9.00 -8.02 10.79
CA GLY A 109 7.94 -8.80 11.40
C GLY A 109 8.19 -10.30 11.24
N LYS A 110 7.36 -11.09 11.90
CA LYS A 110 7.36 -12.55 11.81
C LYS A 110 6.01 -12.99 11.26
N VAL A 111 6.02 -13.90 10.30
CA VAL A 111 4.81 -14.54 9.79
C VAL A 111 4.76 -15.94 10.38
N VAL A 112 3.68 -16.24 11.10
CA VAL A 112 3.45 -17.55 11.71
C VAL A 112 2.62 -18.38 10.74
N PHE A 113 3.22 -19.50 10.33
CA PHE A 113 2.56 -20.50 9.52
C PHE A 113 2.07 -21.64 10.40
N PHE A 114 0.83 -22.05 10.19
CA PHE A 114 0.29 -23.28 10.76
C PHE A 114 -0.32 -24.10 9.62
N ASP A 115 0.10 -25.35 9.49
CA ASP A 115 -0.34 -26.29 8.45
C ASP A 115 -0.39 -25.68 7.03
N LYS A 116 0.74 -25.10 6.59
CA LYS A 116 0.93 -24.42 5.29
C LYS A 116 0.04 -23.19 5.05
N LYS A 117 -0.76 -22.77 6.02
CA LYS A 117 -1.55 -21.54 5.99
C LYS A 117 -0.90 -20.47 6.85
N VAL A 118 -1.02 -19.21 6.42
CA VAL A 118 -0.63 -18.07 7.24
C VAL A 118 -1.72 -17.86 8.28
N VAL A 119 -1.38 -17.88 9.56
CA VAL A 119 -2.36 -17.73 10.66
C VAL A 119 -2.18 -16.42 11.41
N ALA A 120 -0.93 -15.96 11.54
CA ALA A 120 -0.66 -14.70 12.21
C ALA A 120 0.49 -13.93 11.58
N ILE A 121 0.37 -12.60 11.60
CA ILE A 121 1.43 -11.68 11.24
C ILE A 121 1.77 -10.87 12.48
N VAL A 122 3.02 -10.95 12.91
CA VAL A 122 3.57 -10.23 14.07
C VAL A 122 4.41 -9.08 13.53
N LEU A 123 4.00 -7.83 13.80
CA LEU A 123 4.74 -6.65 13.34
C LEU A 123 5.51 -5.99 14.49
N ASN A 124 6.66 -5.39 14.17
CA ASN A 124 7.49 -4.67 15.16
C ASN A 124 6.80 -3.36 15.62
N PRO A 125 6.64 -3.14 16.94
CA PRO A 125 5.96 -1.96 17.50
C PRO A 125 6.73 -0.65 17.39
N LEU A 126 8.03 -0.64 17.04
CA LEU A 126 8.87 0.58 17.04
C LEU A 126 8.55 1.59 15.92
N TYR A 127 7.56 1.28 15.09
CA TYR A 127 7.24 2.09 13.93
C TYR A 127 6.13 3.13 14.25
N PRO A 128 6.34 4.45 14.00
CA PRO A 128 5.46 5.51 14.48
C PRO A 128 4.05 5.54 13.84
N LEU A 129 3.82 4.75 12.79
CA LEU A 129 2.51 4.61 12.14
C LEU A 129 1.91 3.20 12.32
N ILE A 130 2.48 2.38 13.20
CA ILE A 130 2.14 0.96 13.31
C ILE A 130 0.67 0.76 13.69
N ASP A 131 0.09 1.63 14.52
CA ASP A 131 -1.31 1.52 14.93
C ASP A 131 -2.29 1.71 13.77
N ARG A 132 -1.98 2.64 12.85
CA ARG A 132 -2.79 2.91 11.66
C ARG A 132 -2.69 1.75 10.67
N ILE A 133 -1.47 1.24 10.49
CA ILE A 133 -1.18 0.12 9.60
C ILE A 133 -1.81 -1.16 10.14
N LYS A 134 -1.66 -1.43 11.45
CA LYS A 134 -2.26 -2.58 12.13
C LYS A 134 -3.77 -2.61 11.90
N LYS A 135 -4.49 -1.52 12.16
CA LYS A 135 -5.94 -1.45 11.91
C LYS A 135 -6.31 -1.73 10.46
N ALA A 136 -5.56 -1.14 9.52
CA ALA A 136 -5.79 -1.40 8.10
C ALA A 136 -5.59 -2.87 7.72
N PHE A 137 -4.54 -3.51 8.25
CA PHE A 137 -4.27 -4.92 8.00
C PHE A 137 -5.25 -5.84 8.74
N GLU A 138 -5.67 -5.53 9.96
CA GLU A 138 -6.69 -6.29 10.68
C GLU A 138 -8.01 -6.32 9.89
N ILE A 139 -8.45 -5.16 9.39
CA ILE A 139 -9.67 -5.05 8.58
C ILE A 139 -9.52 -5.80 7.25
N PHE A 140 -8.38 -5.63 6.57
CA PHE A 140 -8.11 -6.29 5.30
C PHE A 140 -8.00 -7.81 5.42
N LEU A 141 -7.48 -8.31 6.54
CA LEU A 141 -7.21 -9.73 6.78
C LEU A 141 -8.33 -10.47 7.51
N ALA A 142 -9.29 -9.75 8.09
CA ALA A 142 -10.47 -10.34 8.74
C ALA A 142 -11.23 -11.34 7.85
N PRO A 143 -11.44 -11.10 6.53
CA PRO A 143 -12.08 -12.07 5.64
C PRO A 143 -11.27 -13.36 5.42
N TYR A 144 -9.97 -13.34 5.73
CA TYR A 144 -9.05 -14.46 5.52
C TYR A 144 -8.67 -15.20 6.81
N GLU A 145 -9.29 -14.84 7.95
CA GLU A 145 -9.02 -15.43 9.27
C GLU A 145 -7.55 -15.25 9.76
N ILE A 146 -6.83 -14.25 9.25
CA ILE A 146 -5.43 -13.98 9.63
C ILE A 146 -5.39 -12.93 10.75
N THR A 147 -4.73 -13.25 11.85
CA THR A 147 -4.61 -12.34 13.01
C THR A 147 -3.34 -11.48 12.93
N VAL A 148 -3.46 -10.18 13.26
CA VAL A 148 -2.31 -9.25 13.26
C VAL A 148 -1.99 -8.83 14.68
N SER A 149 -0.78 -9.14 15.15
CA SER A 149 -0.34 -8.80 16.50
C SER A 149 0.92 -7.94 16.48
N LEU A 150 1.14 -7.19 17.57
CA LEU A 150 2.37 -6.44 17.78
C LEU A 150 3.20 -7.21 18.80
N ALA A 151 4.40 -7.63 18.42
CA ALA A 151 5.36 -8.16 19.37
C ALA A 151 6.73 -7.58 19.10
N LYS A 152 7.48 -7.34 20.17
CA LYS A 152 8.89 -6.96 20.07
C LYS A 152 9.67 -8.18 19.57
N THR A 153 10.23 -8.07 18.38
CA THR A 153 11.16 -9.06 17.81
C THR A 153 12.47 -9.06 18.54
#